data_AF-A0A317GUP5-F1
#
_entry.id   AF-A0A317GUP5-F1
#
_cell.length_a   1.000
_cell.length_b   1.000
_cell.length_c   1.000
_cell.angle_alpha   90.00
_cell.angle_beta   90.00
_cell.angle_gamma   90.00
#
_symmetry.space_group_name_H-M   'P 1'
#
loop_
_entity.id
_entity.type
_entity.pdbx_description
1 polymer ?
#
loop_
_entity_poly.entity_id
_entity_poly.type
_entity_poly.pdbx_seq_one_letter_code
_entity_poly.pdbx_strand_id
1 'polypeptide(L)'
;MRLTVILMFAVTMLAVARAAAARDGMSEADNREAIVLRCHNEMGEFGVEAVQHCIERENAAFDALSRYPAQSQTIVSRCTQGAQANGWELAKQCADRDIEAQTALSRYPADDADLIDACARELKNAGPARVKACVDERSVGAPKR
;
A
#
# COMPACT_ATOMS: atom_id res chain seq x y z
N MET A 1 -35.47 -15.68 -50.43
CA MET A 1 -34.19 -15.72 -49.69
C MET A 1 -33.57 -14.32 -49.53
N ARG A 2 -34.27 -13.33 -48.96
CA ARG A 2 -33.67 -11.99 -48.73
C ARG A 2 -34.16 -11.24 -47.47
N LEU A 3 -35.07 -11.80 -46.66
CA LEU A 3 -35.62 -11.09 -45.49
C LEU A 3 -35.21 -11.64 -44.11
N THR A 4 -34.61 -12.83 -44.03
CA THR A 4 -34.30 -13.48 -42.73
C THR A 4 -32.91 -13.18 -42.18
N VAL A 5 -32.00 -12.61 -42.96
CA VAL A 5 -30.59 -12.42 -42.53
C VAL A 5 -30.38 -11.10 -41.78
N ILE A 6 -31.24 -10.09 -41.98
CA ILE A 6 -31.03 -8.75 -41.43
C ILE A 6 -31.40 -8.66 -39.94
N LEU A 7 -32.31 -9.51 -39.45
CA LEU A 7 -32.79 -9.46 -38.07
C LEU A 7 -31.88 -10.16 -37.04
N MET A 8 -30.95 -11.02 -37.47
CA MET A 8 -30.04 -11.70 -36.53
C MET A 8 -28.78 -10.91 -36.19
N PHE A 9 -28.45 -9.86 -36.94
CA PHE A 9 -27.26 -9.03 -36.65
C PHE A 9 -27.53 -7.89 -35.65
N ALA A 10 -28.78 -7.60 -35.32
CA ALA A 10 -29.12 -6.49 -34.43
C ALA A 10 -29.14 -6.86 -32.92
N VAL A 11 -29.11 -8.15 -32.58
CA VAL A 11 -29.29 -8.61 -31.18
C VAL A 11 -27.96 -8.96 -30.49
N THR A 12 -26.83 -8.98 -31.20
CA THR A 12 -25.51 -9.33 -30.64
C THR A 12 -24.58 -8.15 -30.38
N MET A 13 -25.01 -6.90 -30.60
CA MET A 13 -24.21 -5.68 -30.36
C MET A 13 -24.74 -4.79 -29.22
N LEU A 14 -25.43 -5.33 -28.23
CA LEU A 14 -25.90 -4.57 -27.07
C LEU A 14 -25.58 -5.23 -25.72
N ALA A 15 -24.43 -5.89 -25.61
CA ALA A 15 -24.00 -6.58 -24.38
C ALA A 15 -22.52 -6.36 -24.00
N VAL A 16 -21.84 -5.33 -24.53
CA VAL A 16 -20.45 -5.00 -24.14
C VAL A 16 -20.33 -3.54 -23.69
N ALA A 17 -21.32 -3.05 -22.95
CA ALA A 17 -21.28 -1.71 -22.37
C ALA A 17 -21.93 -1.71 -20.98
N ARG A 18 -21.41 -2.52 -20.05
CA ARG A 18 -21.75 -2.35 -18.64
C ARG A 18 -20.56 -2.67 -17.74
N ALA A 19 -20.16 -1.62 -17.05
CA ALA A 19 -19.29 -1.60 -15.87
C ALA A 19 -17.84 -2.04 -16.11
N ALA A 20 -17.08 -1.15 -16.77
CA ALA A 20 -15.84 -0.75 -16.13
C ALA A 20 -16.24 -0.17 -14.76
N ALA A 21 -16.21 -1.01 -13.72
CA ALA A 21 -16.29 -0.53 -12.35
C ALA A 21 -15.08 0.39 -12.19
N ALA A 22 -15.31 1.69 -12.29
CA ALA A 22 -14.38 2.67 -11.81
C ALA A 22 -14.11 2.25 -10.35
N ARG A 23 -12.87 1.86 -10.06
CA ARG A 23 -12.43 1.83 -8.68
C ARG A 23 -12.50 3.29 -8.25
N ASP A 24 -13.55 3.64 -7.49
CA ASP A 24 -13.66 4.93 -6.81
C ASP A 24 -12.52 5.00 -5.80
N GLY A 25 -11.32 5.34 -6.30
CA GLY A 25 -10.24 5.80 -5.47
C GLY A 25 -10.62 7.18 -4.95
N MET A 26 -10.46 7.39 -3.64
CA MET A 26 -10.62 8.71 -3.05
C MET A 26 -9.73 9.71 -3.79
N SER A 27 -10.31 10.83 -4.22
CA SER A 27 -9.54 11.91 -4.82
C SER A 27 -8.56 12.50 -3.82
N GLU A 28 -7.60 13.28 -4.30
CA GLU A 28 -6.71 14.03 -3.39
C GLU A 28 -7.52 14.91 -2.43
N ALA A 29 -8.56 15.58 -2.92
CA ALA A 29 -9.43 16.41 -2.09
C ALA A 29 -10.13 15.58 -1.00
N ASP A 30 -10.69 14.42 -1.36
CA ASP A 30 -11.37 13.53 -0.40
C ASP A 30 -10.39 13.03 0.68
N ASN A 31 -9.16 12.71 0.29
CA ASN A 31 -8.12 12.28 1.23
C ASN A 31 -7.72 13.40 2.20
N ARG A 32 -7.60 14.64 1.71
CA ARG A 32 -7.28 15.81 2.56
C ARG A 32 -8.43 16.15 3.50
N GLU A 33 -9.68 16.04 3.04
CA GLU A 33 -10.85 16.18 3.90
C GLU A 33 -10.88 15.11 5.01
N ALA A 34 -10.63 13.85 4.64
CA ALA A 34 -10.55 12.76 5.61
C ALA A 34 -9.44 12.95 6.66
N ILE A 35 -8.30 13.55 6.28
CA ILE A 35 -7.24 13.95 7.23
C ILE A 35 -7.79 14.96 8.24
N VAL A 36 -8.42 16.04 7.77
CA VAL A 36 -8.95 17.09 8.65
C VAL A 36 -9.98 16.53 9.62
N LEU A 37 -10.92 15.72 9.12
CA LEU A 37 -11.97 15.11 9.95
C LEU A 37 -11.38 14.20 11.03
N ARG A 38 -10.42 13.35 10.68
CA ARG A 38 -9.78 12.45 11.65
C ARG A 38 -8.97 13.23 12.68
N CYS A 39 -8.14 14.19 12.26
CA CYS A 39 -7.35 15.01 13.18
C CYS A 39 -8.24 15.83 14.13
N HIS A 40 -9.37 16.35 13.66
CA HIS A 40 -10.31 17.02 14.55
C HIS A 40 -10.94 16.05 15.55
N ASN A 41 -11.26 14.82 15.15
CA ASN A 41 -11.82 13.81 16.03
C ASN A 41 -10.81 13.33 17.10
N GLU A 42 -9.57 13.06 16.68
CA GLU A 42 -8.52 12.51 17.56
C GLU A 42 -7.85 13.57 18.43
N MET A 43 -7.70 14.79 17.93
CA MET A 43 -6.92 15.85 18.60
C MET A 43 -7.77 17.03 19.11
N GLY A 44 -9.08 17.04 18.84
CA GLY A 44 -9.95 18.18 19.13
C GLY A 44 -9.99 18.59 20.61
N GLU A 45 -9.91 17.61 21.52
CA GLU A 45 -9.89 17.88 22.97
C GLU A 45 -8.63 18.61 23.45
N PHE A 46 -7.53 18.53 22.68
CA PHE A 46 -6.26 19.18 22.99
C PHE A 46 -6.14 20.58 22.37
N GLY A 47 -7.17 21.05 21.69
CA GLY A 47 -7.26 22.40 21.13
C GLY A 47 -6.77 22.53 19.68
N VAL A 48 -6.98 23.73 19.13
CA VAL A 48 -6.79 24.01 17.69
C VAL A 48 -5.36 23.80 17.21
N GLU A 49 -4.36 24.12 18.05
CA GLU A 49 -2.95 23.94 17.69
C GLU A 49 -2.59 22.46 17.51
N ALA A 50 -3.12 21.58 18.38
CA ALA A 50 -2.91 20.13 18.28
C ALA A 50 -3.55 19.55 17.01
N VAL A 51 -4.77 20.00 16.67
CA VAL A 51 -5.45 19.63 15.42
C VAL A 51 -4.66 20.09 14.20
N GLN A 52 -4.19 21.34 14.19
CA GLN A 52 -3.39 21.88 13.09
C GLN A 52 -2.09 21.10 12.88
N HIS A 53 -1.37 20.79 13.97
CA HIS A 53 -0.15 20.01 13.90
C HIS A 53 -0.38 18.58 13.37
N CYS A 54 -1.49 17.95 13.77
CA CYS A 54 -1.91 16.67 13.20
C CYS A 54 -2.14 16.77 11.69
N ILE A 55 -2.91 17.76 11.24
CA ILE A 55 -3.21 17.98 9.82
C ILE A 55 -1.93 18.19 9.01
N GLU A 56 -0.98 18.97 9.51
CA GLU A 56 0.31 19.23 8.85
C GLU A 56 1.13 17.95 8.69
N ARG A 57 1.28 17.16 9.76
CA ARG A 57 2.03 15.90 9.72
C ARG A 57 1.41 14.88 8.76
N GLU A 58 0.10 14.77 8.80
CA GLU A 58 -0.66 13.84 7.95
C GLU A 58 -0.60 14.23 6.47
N ASN A 59 -0.77 15.51 6.14
CA ASN A 59 -0.61 15.99 4.77
C ASN A 59 0.83 15.80 4.27
N ALA A 60 1.84 16.11 5.12
CA ALA A 60 3.24 15.89 4.75
C ALA A 60 3.54 14.41 4.47
N ALA A 61 2.95 13.50 5.24
CA ALA A 61 3.09 12.07 5.03
C ALA A 61 2.39 11.60 3.74
N PHE A 62 1.17 12.06 3.50
CA PHE A 62 0.43 11.83 2.25
C PHE A 62 1.23 12.29 1.02
N ASP A 63 1.77 13.51 1.06
CA ASP A 63 2.57 14.08 -0.03
C ASP A 63 3.94 13.37 -0.19
N ALA A 64 4.49 12.80 0.88
CA ALA A 64 5.72 12.03 0.78
C ALA A 64 5.50 10.69 0.07
N LEU A 65 4.36 10.02 0.33
CA LEU A 65 4.01 8.73 -0.27
C LEU A 65 3.95 8.80 -1.81
N SER A 66 3.46 9.90 -2.37
CA SER A 66 3.40 10.10 -3.84
C SER A 66 4.77 10.38 -4.48
N ARG A 67 5.77 10.76 -3.68
CA ARG A 67 7.12 11.13 -4.14
C ARG A 67 8.13 9.98 -4.12
N TYR A 68 7.77 8.81 -3.58
CA TYR A 68 8.68 7.65 -3.64
C TYR A 68 8.91 7.20 -5.09
N PRO A 69 10.13 6.69 -5.40
CA PRO A 69 10.47 6.25 -6.74
C PRO A 69 9.57 5.11 -7.21
N ALA A 70 9.41 4.98 -8.53
CA ALA A 70 8.53 3.98 -9.15
C ALA A 70 8.78 2.54 -8.65
N GLN A 71 10.04 2.19 -8.40
CA GLN A 71 10.43 0.88 -7.86
C GLN A 71 9.84 0.54 -6.48
N SER A 72 9.46 1.56 -5.69
CA SER A 72 8.90 1.40 -4.35
C SER A 72 7.36 1.43 -4.33
N GLN A 73 6.72 1.63 -5.48
CA GLN A 73 5.27 1.85 -5.55
C GLN A 73 4.44 0.64 -5.09
N THR A 74 4.93 -0.58 -5.31
CA THR A 74 4.27 -1.79 -4.77
C THR A 74 4.26 -1.80 -3.23
N ILE A 75 5.36 -1.38 -2.60
CA ILE A 75 5.46 -1.25 -1.14
C ILE A 75 4.52 -0.14 -0.65
N VAL A 76 4.57 1.03 -1.28
CA VAL A 76 3.72 2.18 -0.95
C VAL A 76 2.25 1.82 -1.06
N SER A 77 1.83 1.17 -2.14
CA SER A 77 0.44 0.74 -2.34
C SER A 77 -0.02 -0.23 -1.26
N ARG A 78 0.82 -1.21 -0.90
CA ARG A 78 0.50 -2.19 0.16
C ARG A 78 0.36 -1.50 1.52
N CYS A 79 1.30 -0.63 1.87
CA CYS A 79 1.28 0.11 3.12
C CYS A 79 0.10 1.09 3.20
N THR A 80 -0.22 1.77 2.10
CA THR A 80 -1.40 2.65 2.03
C THR A 80 -2.67 1.84 2.27
N GLN A 81 -2.88 0.73 1.56
CA GLN A 81 -4.06 -0.12 1.75
C GLN A 81 -4.17 -0.69 3.17
N GLY A 82 -3.05 -1.05 3.79
CA GLY A 82 -3.04 -1.66 5.12
C GLY A 82 -3.09 -0.69 6.29
N ALA A 83 -2.70 0.58 6.11
CA ALA A 83 -2.48 1.52 7.22
C ALA A 83 -3.18 2.87 7.08
N GLN A 84 -3.64 3.26 5.87
CA GLN A 84 -4.26 4.58 5.65
C GLN A 84 -5.47 4.84 6.57
N ALA A 85 -6.26 3.80 6.86
CA ALA A 85 -7.39 3.92 7.78
C ALA A 85 -6.99 4.41 9.19
N ASN A 86 -5.74 4.19 9.59
CA ASN A 86 -5.17 4.60 10.87
C ASN A 86 -4.27 5.85 10.75
N GLY A 87 -4.23 6.49 9.57
CA GLY A 87 -3.39 7.67 9.30
C GLY A 87 -2.32 7.45 8.23
N TRP A 88 -2.06 8.51 7.49
CA TRP A 88 -1.03 8.58 6.45
C TRP A 88 0.37 8.54 7.03
N GLU A 89 0.58 9.06 8.24
CA GLU A 89 1.88 8.93 8.90
C GLU A 89 2.23 7.47 9.13
N LEU A 90 1.26 6.65 9.58
CA LEU A 90 1.48 5.22 9.77
C LEU A 90 1.74 4.51 8.44
N ALA A 91 1.01 4.89 7.38
CA ALA A 91 1.25 4.38 6.03
C ALA A 91 2.66 4.71 5.53
N LYS A 92 3.14 5.94 5.77
CA LYS A 92 4.51 6.36 5.46
C LYS A 92 5.55 5.56 6.26
N GLN A 93 5.37 5.44 7.58
CA GLN A 93 6.29 4.65 8.41
C GLN A 93 6.34 3.17 8.00
N CYS A 94 5.22 2.61 7.56
CA CYS A 94 5.19 1.28 6.94
C CYS A 94 6.07 1.25 5.69
N ALA A 95 5.88 2.20 4.76
CA ALA A 95 6.62 2.23 3.50
C ALA A 95 8.12 2.44 3.72
N ASP A 96 8.52 3.36 4.60
CA ASP A 96 9.91 3.62 4.95
C ASP A 96 10.61 2.36 5.45
N ARG A 97 10.02 1.69 6.45
CA ARG A 97 10.61 0.47 7.03
C ARG A 97 10.74 -0.65 6.00
N ASP A 98 9.75 -0.81 5.13
CA ASP A 98 9.79 -1.84 4.10
C ASP A 98 10.81 -1.53 3.00
N ILE A 99 10.94 -0.28 2.58
CA ILE A 99 11.94 0.15 1.59
C ILE A 99 13.36 -0.06 2.14
N GLU A 100 13.58 0.35 3.39
CA GLU A 100 14.83 0.14 4.09
C GLU A 100 15.14 -1.36 4.21
N ALA A 101 14.17 -2.16 4.64
CA ALA A 101 14.34 -3.59 4.80
C ALA A 101 14.57 -4.32 3.47
N GLN A 102 13.89 -3.93 2.39
CA GLN A 102 14.13 -4.48 1.06
C GLN A 102 15.57 -4.17 0.60
N THR A 103 16.04 -2.96 0.85
CA THR A 103 17.42 -2.58 0.58
C THR A 103 18.39 -3.42 1.41
N ALA A 104 18.10 -3.64 2.69
CA ALA A 104 18.92 -4.47 3.56
C ALA A 104 18.97 -5.93 3.07
N LEU A 105 17.83 -6.55 2.79
CA LEU A 105 17.72 -7.93 2.29
C LEU A 105 18.53 -8.13 1.00
N SER A 106 18.59 -7.14 0.11
CA SER A 106 19.39 -7.22 -1.13
C SER A 106 20.91 -7.32 -0.89
N ARG A 107 21.37 -7.02 0.33
CA ARG A 107 22.77 -7.06 0.74
C ARG A 107 23.11 -8.29 1.58
N TYR A 108 22.15 -9.18 1.83
CA TYR A 108 22.41 -10.39 2.60
C TYR A 108 23.29 -11.34 1.77
N PRO A 109 24.14 -12.16 2.41
CA PRO A 109 24.90 -13.20 1.73
C PRO A 109 24.01 -14.09 0.88
N ALA A 110 24.53 -14.58 -0.25
CA ALA A 110 23.80 -15.49 -1.13
C ALA A 110 23.34 -16.78 -0.40
N ASP A 111 24.09 -17.20 0.62
CA ASP A 111 23.77 -18.37 1.45
C ASP A 111 22.48 -18.18 2.27
N ASP A 112 22.01 -16.95 2.46
CA ASP A 112 20.75 -16.65 3.14
C ASP A 112 19.53 -16.67 2.20
N ALA A 113 19.71 -16.87 0.89
CA ALA A 113 18.62 -16.81 -0.09
C ALA A 113 17.47 -17.76 0.23
N ASP A 114 17.79 -19.02 0.57
CA ASP A 114 16.78 -20.03 0.94
C ASP A 114 16.02 -19.65 2.22
N LEU A 115 16.70 -19.00 3.17
CA LEU A 115 16.11 -18.53 4.43
C LEU A 115 15.19 -17.32 4.19
N ILE A 116 15.63 -16.37 3.36
CA ILE A 116 14.83 -15.21 2.93
C ILE A 116 13.54 -15.70 2.26
N ASP A 117 13.67 -16.65 1.34
CA ASP A 117 12.57 -17.29 0.62
C ASP A 117 11.59 -18.01 1.57
N ALA A 118 12.13 -18.76 2.54
CA ALA A 118 11.30 -19.43 3.54
C ALA A 118 10.51 -18.43 4.39
N CYS A 119 11.17 -17.38 4.90
CA CYS A 119 10.53 -16.31 5.67
C CYS A 119 9.47 -15.57 4.84
N ALA A 120 9.74 -15.27 3.56
CA ALA A 120 8.79 -14.63 2.67
C ALA A 120 7.54 -15.48 2.43
N ARG A 121 7.70 -16.80 2.19
CA ARG A 121 6.56 -17.72 2.01
C ARG A 121 5.70 -17.84 3.27
N GLU A 122 6.33 -17.93 4.43
CA GLU A 122 5.64 -18.04 5.72
C GLU A 122 4.81 -16.78 6.04
N LEU A 123 5.39 -15.60 5.80
CA LEU A 123 4.80 -14.32 6.15
C LEU A 123 3.87 -13.74 5.06
N LYS A 124 3.84 -14.35 3.87
CA LYS A 124 2.94 -13.97 2.76
C LYS A 124 3.05 -12.48 2.42
N ASN A 125 2.02 -11.69 2.78
CA ASN A 125 1.89 -10.27 2.42
C ASN A 125 2.42 -9.30 3.49
N ALA A 126 3.19 -9.79 4.46
CA ALA A 126 3.62 -8.98 5.61
C ALA A 126 4.62 -7.86 5.27
N GLY A 127 5.24 -7.89 4.09
CA GLY A 127 6.18 -6.88 3.60
C GLY A 127 7.65 -7.16 3.98
N PRO A 128 8.62 -6.54 3.28
CA PRO A 128 10.04 -6.73 3.53
C PRO A 128 10.52 -6.56 4.97
N ALA A 129 9.97 -5.61 5.76
CA ALA A 129 10.42 -5.40 7.15
C ALA A 129 10.18 -6.64 8.02
N ARG A 130 9.03 -7.30 7.82
CA ARG A 130 8.67 -8.54 8.52
C ARG A 130 9.52 -9.72 8.06
N VAL A 131 9.82 -9.80 6.76
CA VAL A 131 10.71 -10.85 6.21
C VAL A 131 12.11 -10.70 6.78
N LYS A 132 12.68 -9.48 6.78
CA LYS A 132 13.99 -9.20 7.36
C LYS A 132 14.06 -9.60 8.83
N ALA A 133 13.06 -9.23 9.63
CA ALA A 133 13.03 -9.61 11.04
C ALA A 133 13.04 -11.13 11.27
N CYS A 134 12.31 -11.89 10.43
CA CYS A 134 12.32 -13.36 10.47
C CYS A 134 13.70 -13.95 10.13
N VAL A 135 14.38 -13.41 9.12
CA VAL A 135 15.72 -13.85 8.74
C VAL A 135 16.73 -13.53 9.85
N ASP A 136 16.67 -12.32 10.41
CA ASP A 136 17.53 -11.90 11.52
C ASP A 136 17.41 -12.85 12.71
N GLU A 137 16.18 -13.15 13.14
CA GLU A 137 15.91 -14.05 14.26
C GLU A 137 16.46 -15.47 14.03
N ARG A 138 16.26 -16.00 12.82
CA ARG A 138 16.70 -17.37 12.47
C ARG A 138 18.21 -17.47 12.23
N SER A 139 18.84 -16.40 11.75
CA SER A 139 20.29 -16.35 11.51
C SER A 139 21.10 -16.37 12.81
N VAL A 140 20.55 -15.83 13.91
CA VAL A 140 21.19 -15.87 15.24
C VAL A 140 21.08 -17.26 15.89
N GLY A 141 20.02 -18.02 15.58
CA GLY A 141 19.79 -19.37 16.12
C GLY A 141 20.44 -20.52 15.33
N ALA A 142 20.97 -20.25 14.13
CA ALA A 142 21.55 -21.28 13.27
C ALA A 142 23.04 -21.52 13.61
N PRO A 143 23.49 -22.77 13.83
CA PRO A 143 24.91 -23.06 13.90
C PRO A 143 25.54 -22.75 12.55
N LYS A 144 26.53 -21.83 12.53
CA LYS A 144 27.32 -21.55 11.33
C LYS A 144 28.01 -22.84 10.88
N ARG A 145 27.67 -23.34 9.70
CA ARG A 145 28.32 -24.50 9.08
C ARG A 145 29.65 -24.13 8.49
#